data_AF-A0A450T6B2-F1
#
_entry.id   AF-A0A450T6B2-F1
#
_cell.length_a   1.000
_cell.length_b   1.000
_cell.length_c   1.000
_cell.angle_alpha   90.00
_cell.angle_beta   90.00
_cell.angle_gamma   90.00
#
_symmetry.space_group_name_H-M   'P 1'
#
loop_
_entity.id
_entity.type
_entity.pdbx_description
1 polymer ?
#
loop_
_entity_poly.entity_id
_entity_poly.type
_entity_poly.pdbx_seq_one_letter_code
_entity_poly.pdbx_strand_id
1 'polypeptide(L)'
;MIESAIIKDTFSTMRRVHVKKPFYKKKSHYIIVVRNPISRAQSAFNWRYKLVVETKEQEFRFAGEYEVLEKYRSLNNLAEELYCNGEISLDAAKDWLMIHHLKENISFYLSDVLKSMRSDQIFAVLTQECLDSDIERFLGVKNTRKLHEHRSKTDDNKLKLSDAARYNLKQFLIADYEAIIRLSELFSIDEEALKKLLA
;
A
#
# COMPACT_ATOMS: atom_id res chain seq x y z
N MET A 1 15.38 -2.74 -20.13
CA MET A 1 15.18 -1.97 -18.89
C MET A 1 16.45 -1.17 -18.66
N ILE A 2 16.35 0.09 -18.25
CA ILE A 2 17.55 0.86 -17.87
C ILE A 2 17.95 0.36 -16.48
N GLU A 3 19.15 -0.19 -16.35
CA GLU A 3 19.69 -0.63 -15.06
C GLU A 3 20.35 0.55 -14.35
N SER A 4 20.16 0.64 -13.03
CA SER A 4 20.78 1.66 -12.20
C SER A 4 22.25 1.31 -11.95
N ALA A 5 23.17 2.16 -12.43
CA ALA A 5 24.61 2.02 -12.14
C ALA A 5 24.87 2.06 -10.62
N ILE A 6 24.16 2.93 -9.89
CA ILE A 6 24.24 3.05 -8.43
C ILE A 6 23.98 1.69 -7.76
N ILE A 7 22.91 1.00 -8.15
CA ILE A 7 22.57 -0.32 -7.58
C ILE A 7 23.61 -1.37 -7.97
N LYS A 8 24.04 -1.38 -9.24
CA LYS A 8 25.00 -2.35 -9.75
C LYS A 8 26.37 -2.25 -9.06
N ASP A 9 26.82 -1.03 -8.82
CA ASP A 9 28.13 -0.76 -8.23
C ASP A 9 28.11 -0.97 -6.70
N THR A 10 26.95 -0.78 -6.05
CA THR A 10 26.80 -0.90 -4.60
C THR A 10 26.45 -2.32 -4.15
N PHE A 11 25.67 -3.07 -4.93
CA PHE A 11 25.09 -4.33 -4.49
C PHE A 11 25.38 -5.48 -5.46
N SER A 12 26.00 -6.55 -4.96
CA SER A 12 26.28 -7.75 -5.74
C SER A 12 25.03 -8.60 -6.03
N THR A 13 23.97 -8.47 -5.22
CA THR A 13 22.72 -9.20 -5.40
C THR A 13 21.51 -8.34 -5.03
N MET A 14 20.43 -8.53 -5.77
CA MET A 14 19.14 -7.86 -5.53
C MET A 14 18.05 -8.91 -5.43
N ARG A 15 17.11 -8.71 -4.49
CA ARG A 15 15.94 -9.58 -4.32
C ARG A 15 14.69 -8.74 -4.24
N ARG A 16 13.72 -9.04 -5.09
CA ARG A 16 12.38 -8.44 -5.03
C ARG A 16 11.51 -9.25 -4.07
N VAL A 17 10.85 -8.56 -3.15
CA VAL A 17 9.82 -9.13 -2.29
C VAL A 17 8.48 -8.51 -2.69
N HIS A 18 7.51 -9.36 -3.03
CA HIS A 18 6.16 -8.97 -3.42
C HIS A 18 5.22 -10.11 -3.05
N VAL A 19 4.04 -9.84 -2.48
CA VAL A 19 3.02 -10.84 -2.04
C VAL A 19 3.48 -11.77 -0.90
N LYS A 20 4.75 -11.72 -0.47
CA LYS A 20 5.27 -12.47 0.67
C LYS A 20 5.80 -11.51 1.72
N LYS A 21 5.58 -11.80 3.00
CA LYS A 21 6.19 -11.02 4.09
C LYS A 21 7.71 -11.03 3.95
N PRO A 22 8.38 -9.86 4.03
CA PRO A 22 9.83 -9.79 4.00
C PRO A 22 10.42 -10.46 5.25
N PHE A 23 11.46 -11.28 5.06
CA PHE A 23 12.27 -11.78 6.16
C PHE A 23 13.40 -10.79 6.45
N TYR A 24 13.51 -10.37 7.72
CA TYR A 24 14.62 -9.53 8.15
C TYR A 24 15.97 -10.25 7.98
N LYS A 25 16.94 -9.52 7.42
CA LYS A 25 18.33 -9.92 7.28
C LYS A 25 19.24 -8.82 7.78
N LYS A 26 20.08 -9.14 8.76
CA LYS A 26 20.98 -8.20 9.46
C LYS A 26 22.00 -7.48 8.57
N LYS A 27 22.42 -8.12 7.48
CA LYS A 27 23.44 -7.63 6.53
C LYS A 27 22.84 -7.09 5.22
N SER A 28 21.52 -7.09 5.08
CA SER A 28 20.86 -6.58 3.88
C SER A 28 20.55 -5.10 4.00
N HIS A 29 20.59 -4.41 2.87
CA HIS A 29 20.05 -3.07 2.70
C HIS A 29 18.70 -3.15 1.98
N TYR A 30 17.81 -2.22 2.27
CA TYR A 30 16.41 -2.25 1.81
C TYR A 30 16.08 -1.01 1.01
N ILE A 31 15.38 -1.24 -0.11
CA ILE A 31 14.59 -0.23 -0.79
C ILE A 31 13.15 -0.52 -0.43
N ILE A 32 12.48 0.44 0.21
CA ILE A 32 11.10 0.28 0.67
C ILE A 32 10.22 1.22 -0.14
N VAL A 33 9.20 0.66 -0.80
CA VAL A 33 8.20 1.46 -1.51
C VAL A 33 6.94 1.55 -0.65
N VAL A 34 6.53 2.76 -0.30
CA VAL A 34 5.32 3.04 0.49
C VAL A 34 4.35 3.93 -0.27
N ARG A 35 3.12 3.99 0.22
CA ARG A 35 2.02 4.79 -0.33
C ARG A 35 1.14 5.25 0.82
N ASN A 36 0.40 6.34 0.65
CA ASN A 36 -0.66 6.73 1.57
C ASN A 36 -1.61 5.54 1.85
N PRO A 37 -1.88 5.19 3.12
CA PRO A 37 -2.65 3.99 3.49
C PRO A 37 -4.05 3.94 2.87
N ILE A 38 -4.78 5.05 2.87
CA ILE A 38 -6.12 5.16 2.26
C ILE A 38 -6.02 4.95 0.75
N SER A 39 -5.10 5.64 0.09
CA SER A 39 -4.90 5.53 -1.35
C SER A 39 -4.52 4.10 -1.76
N ARG A 40 -3.72 3.41 -0.94
CA ARG A 40 -3.37 2.00 -1.12
C ARG A 40 -4.61 1.11 -0.99
N ALA A 41 -5.40 1.28 0.07
CA ALA A 41 -6.63 0.51 0.28
C ALA A 41 -7.62 0.69 -0.87
N GLN A 42 -7.81 1.92 -1.34
CA GLN A 42 -8.69 2.23 -2.46
C GLN A 42 -8.25 1.56 -3.77
N SER A 43 -6.95 1.61 -4.05
CA SER A 43 -6.36 0.92 -5.20
C SER A 43 -6.53 -0.60 -5.10
N ALA A 44 -6.34 -1.16 -3.91
CA ALA A 44 -6.49 -2.59 -3.66
C ALA A 44 -7.95 -3.04 -3.81
N PHE A 45 -8.90 -2.32 -3.21
CA PHE A 45 -10.33 -2.61 -3.33
C PHE A 45 -10.76 -2.59 -4.80
N ASN A 46 -10.47 -1.52 -5.53
CA ASN A 46 -10.90 -1.37 -6.92
C ASN A 46 -10.26 -2.43 -7.84
N TRP A 47 -9.00 -2.81 -7.57
CA TRP A 47 -8.35 -3.90 -8.30
C TRP A 47 -9.02 -5.25 -8.04
N ARG A 48 -9.39 -5.54 -6.78
CA ARG A 48 -10.13 -6.77 -6.44
C ARG A 48 -11.52 -6.77 -7.03
N TYR A 49 -12.27 -5.68 -6.89
CA TYR A 49 -13.59 -5.54 -7.47
C TYR A 49 -13.56 -5.82 -8.98
N LYS A 50 -12.62 -5.23 -9.70
CA LYS A 50 -12.45 -5.49 -11.13
C LYS A 50 -12.23 -6.98 -11.42
N LEU A 51 -11.25 -7.62 -10.77
CA LEU A 51 -10.86 -9.00 -11.09
C LEU A 51 -11.88 -10.06 -10.63
N VAL A 52 -12.58 -9.79 -9.54
CA VAL A 52 -13.47 -10.76 -8.87
C VAL A 52 -14.91 -10.57 -9.34
N VAL A 53 -15.36 -9.33 -9.48
CA VAL A 53 -16.76 -9.00 -9.79
C VAL A 53 -16.94 -8.66 -11.28
N GLU A 54 -16.17 -7.70 -11.80
CA GLU A 54 -16.41 -7.18 -13.17
C GLU A 54 -15.96 -8.14 -14.25
N THR A 55 -14.71 -8.62 -14.18
CA THR A 55 -14.14 -9.54 -15.17
C THR A 55 -14.31 -11.01 -14.80
N LYS A 56 -14.58 -11.27 -13.51
CA LYS A 56 -14.69 -12.62 -12.92
C LYS A 56 -13.48 -13.54 -13.16
N GLU A 57 -12.35 -12.99 -13.58
CA GLU A 57 -11.09 -13.73 -13.79
C GLU A 57 -10.59 -14.42 -12.51
N GLN A 58 -10.97 -13.91 -11.34
CA GLN A 58 -10.57 -14.42 -10.03
C GLN A 58 -11.74 -14.58 -9.07
N GLU A 59 -12.97 -14.76 -9.56
CA GLU A 59 -14.21 -14.87 -8.78
C GLU A 59 -14.07 -15.86 -7.60
N PHE A 60 -13.55 -17.06 -7.86
CA PHE A 60 -13.44 -18.13 -6.86
C PHE A 60 -12.02 -18.31 -6.29
N ARG A 61 -11.13 -17.32 -6.48
CA ARG A 61 -9.74 -17.44 -6.01
C ARG A 61 -9.64 -17.44 -4.49
N PHE A 62 -10.50 -16.68 -3.81
CA PHE A 62 -10.54 -16.57 -2.36
C PHE A 62 -11.99 -16.69 -1.89
N ALA A 63 -12.27 -17.64 -1.00
CA ALA A 63 -13.61 -17.91 -0.51
C ALA A 63 -14.19 -16.68 0.21
N GLY A 64 -15.43 -16.32 -0.11
CA GLY A 64 -16.15 -15.18 0.50
C GLY A 64 -15.81 -13.81 -0.09
N GLU A 65 -14.75 -13.68 -0.90
CA GLU A 65 -14.31 -12.36 -1.39
C GLU A 65 -15.31 -11.77 -2.40
N TYR A 66 -15.91 -12.60 -3.26
CA TYR A 66 -16.92 -12.15 -4.23
C TYR A 66 -18.14 -11.56 -3.52
N GLU A 67 -18.67 -12.28 -2.54
CA GLU A 67 -19.86 -11.90 -1.78
C GLU A 67 -19.65 -10.59 -1.03
N VAL A 68 -18.47 -10.41 -0.41
CA VAL A 68 -18.11 -9.16 0.26
C VAL A 68 -17.96 -8.01 -0.72
N LEU A 69 -17.27 -8.20 -1.84
CA LEU A 69 -17.10 -7.14 -2.84
C LEU A 69 -18.44 -6.70 -3.45
N GLU A 70 -19.34 -7.65 -3.73
CA GLU A 70 -20.70 -7.36 -4.21
C GLU A 70 -21.57 -6.68 -3.14
N LYS A 71 -21.42 -7.05 -1.86
CA LYS A 71 -22.13 -6.44 -0.73
C LYS A 71 -21.84 -4.94 -0.65
N TYR A 72 -20.57 -4.55 -0.68
CA TYR A 72 -20.19 -3.14 -0.48
C TYR A 72 -20.10 -2.33 -1.77
N ARG A 73 -19.70 -2.93 -2.89
CA ARG A 73 -19.52 -2.32 -4.23
C ARG A 73 -18.47 -1.21 -4.36
N SER A 74 -18.12 -0.56 -3.26
CA SER A 74 -17.12 0.50 -3.19
C SER A 74 -16.40 0.48 -1.85
N LEU A 75 -15.16 1.00 -1.82
CA LEU A 75 -14.45 1.20 -0.58
C LEU A 75 -15.19 2.18 0.34
N ASN A 76 -15.89 3.18 -0.21
CA ASN A 76 -16.64 4.15 0.57
C ASN A 76 -17.67 3.45 1.47
N ASN A 77 -18.50 2.58 0.89
CA ASN A 77 -19.55 1.89 1.63
C ASN A 77 -18.98 0.95 2.68
N LEU A 78 -17.91 0.22 2.34
CA LEU A 78 -17.21 -0.61 3.33
C LEU A 78 -16.65 0.25 4.48
N ALA A 79 -16.02 1.38 4.16
CA ALA A 79 -15.42 2.26 5.14
C ALA A 79 -16.43 2.93 6.08
N GLU A 80 -17.59 3.35 5.58
CA GLU A 80 -18.67 3.90 6.42
C GLU A 80 -19.19 2.85 7.40
N GLU A 81 -19.28 1.59 6.97
CA GLU A 81 -19.73 0.47 7.80
C GLU A 81 -18.68 -0.04 8.81
N LEU A 82 -17.41 0.40 8.73
CA LEU A 82 -16.37 0.01 9.68
C LEU A 82 -16.66 0.47 11.10
N TYR A 83 -17.40 1.56 11.27
CA TYR A 83 -17.73 2.12 12.58
C TYR A 83 -19.22 2.48 12.66
N CYS A 84 -19.86 2.10 13.76
CA CYS A 84 -21.22 2.51 14.11
C CYS A 84 -21.18 3.21 15.47
N ASN A 85 -21.64 4.45 15.54
CA ASN A 85 -21.62 5.27 16.77
C ASN A 85 -20.23 5.35 17.44
N GLY A 86 -19.16 5.35 16.64
CA GLY A 86 -17.78 5.41 17.12
C GLY A 86 -17.17 4.06 17.53
N GLU A 87 -17.95 2.98 17.54
CA GLU A 87 -17.45 1.63 17.82
C GLU A 87 -17.19 0.85 16.54
N ILE A 88 -16.16 0.01 16.55
CA ILE A 88 -15.81 -0.83 15.41
C ILE A 88 -16.89 -1.88 15.14
N SER A 89 -17.35 -1.95 13.89
CA SER A 89 -18.23 -3.02 13.41
C SER A 89 -17.41 -4.27 13.15
N LEU A 90 -17.56 -5.29 14.01
CA LEU A 90 -16.81 -6.55 13.86
C LEU A 90 -17.12 -7.26 12.55
N ASP A 91 -18.33 -7.10 12.01
CA ASP A 91 -18.72 -7.74 10.75
C ASP A 91 -18.08 -7.04 9.56
N ALA A 92 -18.09 -5.71 9.51
CA ALA A 92 -17.38 -4.97 8.47
C ALA A 92 -15.85 -5.18 8.56
N ALA A 93 -15.30 -5.30 9.77
CA ALA A 93 -13.88 -5.61 9.97
C ALA A 93 -13.53 -7.03 9.50
N LYS A 94 -14.39 -8.03 9.73
CA LYS A 94 -14.21 -9.38 9.16
C LYS A 94 -14.27 -9.35 7.65
N ASP A 95 -15.25 -8.66 7.08
CA ASP A 95 -15.42 -8.51 5.64
C ASP A 95 -14.21 -7.84 4.99
N TRP A 96 -13.66 -6.79 5.62
CA TRP A 96 -12.39 -6.18 5.21
C TRP A 96 -11.26 -7.22 5.09
N LEU A 97 -11.13 -8.10 6.08
CA LEU A 97 -10.10 -9.14 6.11
C LEU A 97 -10.32 -10.25 5.08
N MET A 98 -11.53 -10.42 4.55
CA MET A 98 -11.82 -11.34 3.45
C MET A 98 -11.30 -10.83 2.12
N ILE A 99 -11.17 -9.51 1.94
CA ILE A 99 -10.60 -8.92 0.73
C ILE A 99 -9.07 -9.04 0.79
N HIS A 100 -8.51 -9.98 0.03
CA HIS A 100 -7.14 -10.47 0.21
C HIS A 100 -6.08 -9.34 0.15
N HIS A 101 -6.22 -8.40 -0.79
CA HIS A 101 -5.24 -7.30 -0.94
C HIS A 101 -5.39 -6.19 0.13
N LEU A 102 -6.54 -6.10 0.80
CA LEU A 102 -6.71 -5.18 1.93
C LEU A 102 -6.03 -5.72 3.19
N LYS A 103 -6.05 -7.03 3.40
CA LYS A 103 -5.35 -7.71 4.49
C LYS A 103 -3.82 -7.54 4.40
N GLU A 104 -3.25 -7.57 3.21
CA GLU A 104 -1.81 -7.42 3.00
C GLU A 104 -1.36 -5.94 2.98
N ASN A 105 -1.78 -5.18 3.99
CA ASN A 105 -1.53 -3.73 4.12
C ASN A 105 -0.07 -3.37 4.46
N ILE A 106 0.24 -2.11 4.73
CA ILE A 106 1.63 -1.66 4.92
C ILE A 106 2.22 -2.30 6.19
N SER A 107 1.48 -2.26 7.28
CA SER A 107 1.85 -2.86 8.57
C SER A 107 2.06 -4.37 8.46
N PHE A 108 1.24 -5.08 7.69
CA PHE A 108 1.44 -6.52 7.41
C PHE A 108 2.85 -6.84 6.91
N TYR A 109 3.42 -5.99 6.05
CA TYR A 109 4.75 -6.17 5.49
C TYR A 109 5.86 -5.58 6.38
N LEU A 110 5.64 -4.42 6.99
CA LEU A 110 6.71 -3.63 7.59
C LEU A 110 6.82 -3.79 9.11
N SER A 111 5.73 -4.03 9.85
CA SER A 111 5.74 -3.93 11.31
C SER A 111 6.79 -4.83 11.98
N ASP A 112 6.96 -6.06 11.51
CA ASP A 112 7.95 -6.98 12.08
C ASP A 112 9.38 -6.64 11.67
N VAL A 113 9.57 -6.17 10.44
CA VAL A 113 10.90 -5.79 9.94
C VAL A 113 11.40 -4.52 10.61
N LEU A 114 10.53 -3.52 10.79
CA LEU A 114 10.87 -2.23 11.40
C LEU A 114 11.28 -2.34 12.88
N LYS A 115 10.83 -3.37 13.60
CA LYS A 115 11.24 -3.63 14.99
C LYS A 115 12.74 -3.89 15.13
N SER A 116 13.37 -4.49 14.12
CA SER A 116 14.79 -4.88 14.15
C SER A 116 15.65 -4.12 13.14
N MET A 117 15.04 -3.26 12.34
CA MET A 117 15.73 -2.48 11.31
C MET A 117 16.52 -1.34 11.94
N ARG A 118 17.75 -1.16 11.46
CA ARG A 118 18.60 0.00 11.76
C ARG A 118 18.55 0.99 10.60
N SER A 119 18.78 2.26 10.87
CA SER A 119 18.77 3.33 9.85
C SER A 119 19.80 3.09 8.73
N ASP A 120 20.98 2.57 9.05
CA ASP A 120 22.04 2.23 8.08
C ASP A 120 21.63 1.11 7.10
N GLN A 121 20.58 0.34 7.40
CA GLN A 121 20.07 -0.69 6.51
C GLN A 121 19.09 -0.16 5.47
N ILE A 122 18.60 1.07 5.59
CA ILE A 122 17.64 1.62 4.64
C ILE A 122 18.43 2.36 3.57
N PHE A 123 18.48 1.78 2.36
CA PHE A 123 19.13 2.43 1.23
C PHE A 123 18.26 3.57 0.68
N ALA A 124 16.96 3.31 0.52
CA ALA A 124 16.01 4.32 0.06
C ALA A 124 14.58 3.98 0.50
N VAL A 125 13.80 5.04 0.73
CA VAL A 125 12.34 4.96 0.82
C VAL A 125 11.78 5.70 -0.39
N LEU A 126 11.01 5.00 -1.22
CA LEU A 126 10.31 5.55 -2.37
C LEU A 126 8.82 5.65 -2.04
N THR A 127 8.17 6.72 -2.50
CA THR A 127 6.75 6.95 -2.29
C THR A 127 6.00 6.79 -3.60
N GLN A 128 4.82 6.18 -3.60
CA GLN A 128 4.02 6.03 -4.82
C GLN A 128 3.58 7.40 -5.37
N GLU A 129 3.43 8.39 -4.48
CA GLU A 129 3.02 9.76 -4.76
C GLU A 129 4.07 10.58 -5.52
N CYS A 130 5.35 10.24 -5.32
CA CYS A 130 6.51 10.90 -5.95
C CYS A 130 7.45 9.88 -6.61
N LEU A 131 6.90 8.74 -7.08
CA LEU A 131 7.71 7.56 -7.40
C LEU A 131 8.77 7.81 -8.48
N ASP A 132 8.42 8.53 -9.55
CA ASP A 132 9.36 8.79 -10.64
C ASP A 132 10.51 9.69 -10.19
N SER A 133 10.22 10.73 -9.39
CA SER A 133 11.26 11.58 -8.80
C SER A 133 12.11 10.84 -7.77
N ASP A 134 11.51 9.94 -6.97
CA ASP A 134 12.25 9.14 -6.00
C ASP A 134 13.17 8.13 -6.71
N ILE A 135 12.71 7.49 -7.78
CA ILE A 135 13.52 6.61 -8.63
C ILE A 135 14.68 7.39 -9.24
N GLU A 136 14.46 8.57 -9.81
CA GLU A 136 15.54 9.38 -10.38
C GLU A 136 16.54 9.79 -9.31
N ARG A 137 16.06 10.28 -8.16
CA ARG A 137 16.89 10.74 -7.05
C ARG A 137 17.77 9.63 -6.45
N PHE A 138 17.19 8.47 -6.13
CA PHE A 138 17.89 7.41 -5.40
C PHE A 138 18.56 6.38 -6.30
N LEU A 139 18.04 6.18 -7.51
CA LEU A 139 18.53 5.15 -8.43
C LEU A 139 19.21 5.73 -9.67
N GLY A 140 19.14 7.05 -9.90
CA GLY A 140 19.82 7.71 -11.02
C GLY A 140 19.28 7.31 -12.39
N VAL A 141 18.05 6.80 -12.46
CA VAL A 141 17.40 6.37 -13.70
C VAL A 141 16.07 7.07 -13.89
N LYS A 142 15.74 7.41 -15.13
CA LYS A 142 14.43 7.97 -15.47
C LYS A 142 13.46 6.85 -15.83
N ASN A 143 12.26 6.90 -15.27
CA ASN A 143 11.21 5.97 -15.64
C ASN A 143 10.64 6.34 -17.02
N THR A 144 11.13 5.67 -18.07
CA THR A 144 10.75 5.95 -19.46
C THR A 144 9.51 5.19 -19.93
N ARG A 145 8.98 4.26 -19.12
CA ARG A 145 7.83 3.42 -19.49
C ARG A 145 6.75 3.47 -18.42
N LYS A 146 5.66 4.17 -18.71
CA LYS A 146 4.43 4.16 -17.91
C LYS A 146 3.63 2.86 -18.11
N LEU A 147 4.20 1.73 -17.71
CA LEU A 147 3.63 0.39 -17.96
C LEU A 147 2.32 0.10 -17.21
N HIS A 148 1.96 0.89 -16.20
CA HIS A 148 0.83 0.60 -15.30
C HIS A 148 -0.06 1.80 -14.98
N GLU A 149 -0.24 2.76 -15.90
CA GLU A 149 -1.31 3.77 -15.79
C GLU A 149 -2.69 3.12 -15.99
N HIS A 150 -3.17 2.40 -14.98
CA HIS A 150 -4.54 1.84 -14.96
C HIS A 150 -5.57 2.82 -14.40
N ARG A 151 -5.12 3.96 -13.86
CA ARG A 151 -5.97 4.98 -13.24
C ARG A 151 -6.94 5.62 -14.24
N SER A 152 -6.55 5.76 -15.51
CA SER A 152 -7.37 6.39 -16.57
C SER A 152 -8.66 5.64 -16.93
N LYS A 153 -8.87 4.42 -16.40
CA LYS A 153 -10.07 3.61 -16.66
C LYS A 153 -10.98 3.42 -15.44
N THR A 154 -10.62 3.96 -14.29
CA THR A 154 -11.47 3.83 -13.08
C THR A 154 -12.41 5.01 -13.00
N ASP A 155 -13.73 4.75 -12.92
CA ASP A 155 -14.76 5.77 -12.73
C ASP A 155 -14.44 6.62 -11.48
N ASP A 156 -14.41 7.94 -11.64
CA ASP A 156 -14.14 8.90 -10.57
C ASP A 156 -15.10 8.74 -9.38
N ASN A 157 -16.33 8.27 -9.60
CA ASN A 157 -17.27 8.00 -8.52
C ASN A 157 -16.81 6.83 -7.62
N LYS A 158 -16.11 5.83 -8.18
CA LYS A 158 -15.48 4.75 -7.39
C LYS A 158 -14.24 5.23 -6.63
N LEU A 159 -13.80 6.46 -6.88
CA LEU A 159 -12.66 7.06 -6.21
C LEU A 159 -13.04 8.06 -5.12
N LYS A 160 -14.32 8.42 -5.00
CA LYS A 160 -14.81 9.33 -3.98
C LYS A 160 -14.95 8.60 -2.65
N LEU A 161 -14.46 9.24 -1.60
CA LEU A 161 -14.67 8.85 -0.21
C LEU A 161 -15.31 10.05 0.50
N SER A 162 -16.39 9.80 1.23
CA SER A 162 -16.99 10.77 2.14
C SER A 162 -16.03 11.11 3.29
N ASP A 163 -16.30 12.20 4.00
CA ASP A 163 -15.48 12.57 5.16
C ASP A 163 -15.57 11.51 6.27
N ALA A 164 -16.75 10.91 6.45
CA ALA A 164 -16.95 9.79 7.37
C ALA A 164 -16.11 8.57 6.97
N ALA A 165 -16.14 8.18 5.70
CA ALA A 165 -15.32 7.08 5.18
C ALA A 165 -13.82 7.34 5.39
N ARG A 166 -13.34 8.56 5.09
CA ARG A 166 -11.93 8.93 5.30
C ARG A 166 -11.54 8.88 6.77
N TYR A 167 -12.37 9.42 7.65
CA TYR A 167 -12.16 9.38 9.09
C TYR A 167 -12.07 7.93 9.59
N ASN A 168 -13.05 7.10 9.23
CA ASN A 168 -13.10 5.68 9.61
C ASN A 168 -11.87 4.91 9.11
N LEU A 169 -11.47 5.12 7.85
CA LEU A 169 -10.27 4.48 7.30
C LEU A 169 -9.00 4.93 8.03
N LYS A 170 -8.89 6.22 8.38
CA LYS A 170 -7.72 6.73 9.10
C LYS A 170 -7.58 6.08 10.47
N GLN A 171 -8.69 5.89 11.19
CA GLN A 171 -8.72 5.15 12.45
C GLN A 171 -8.40 3.67 12.25
N PHE A 172 -9.05 3.01 11.29
CA PHE A 172 -8.91 1.58 11.05
C PHE A 172 -7.50 1.18 10.57
N LEU A 173 -6.84 2.06 9.81
CA LEU A 173 -5.51 1.85 9.24
C LEU A 173 -4.39 2.44 10.12
N ILE A 174 -4.64 2.72 11.41
CA ILE A 174 -3.66 3.37 12.28
C ILE A 174 -2.30 2.66 12.29
N ALA A 175 -2.27 1.33 12.27
CA ALA A 175 -1.03 0.55 12.22
C ALA A 175 -0.19 0.80 10.96
N ASP A 176 -0.83 1.10 9.82
CA ASP A 176 -0.13 1.47 8.59
C ASP A 176 0.52 2.86 8.70
N TYR A 177 -0.19 3.81 9.30
CA TYR A 177 0.34 5.14 9.58
C TYR A 177 1.51 5.08 10.59
N GLU A 178 1.38 4.30 11.66
CA GLU A 178 2.45 4.05 12.62
C GLU A 178 3.69 3.42 11.96
N ALA A 179 3.51 2.48 11.04
CA ALA A 179 4.62 1.91 10.27
C ALA A 179 5.34 2.96 9.40
N ILE A 180 4.60 3.89 8.79
CA ILE A 180 5.17 5.00 8.01
C ILE A 180 5.92 5.97 8.92
N ILE A 181 5.35 6.34 10.07
CA ILE A 181 5.99 7.22 11.05
C ILE A 181 7.29 6.57 11.52
N ARG A 182 7.26 5.30 11.92
CA ARG A 182 8.45 4.56 12.33
C ARG A 182 9.50 4.49 11.23
N LEU A 183 9.09 4.34 9.98
CA LEU A 183 10.00 4.37 8.84
C LEU A 183 10.66 5.76 8.68
N SER A 184 9.90 6.84 8.88
CA SER A 184 10.41 8.22 8.81
C SER A 184 11.40 8.58 9.93
N GLU A 185 11.31 7.90 11.08
CA GLU A 185 12.29 8.02 12.17
C GLU A 185 13.62 7.34 11.83
N LEU A 186 13.57 6.28 11.01
CA LEU A 186 14.75 5.51 10.61
C LEU A 186 15.40 6.05 9.34
N PHE A 187 14.65 6.74 8.49
CA PHE A 187 15.12 7.29 7.22
C PHE A 187 14.42 8.63 6.95
N SER A 188 15.20 9.66 6.58
CA SER A 188 14.67 10.99 6.30
C SER A 188 13.84 10.99 5.02
N ILE A 189 12.51 10.89 5.17
CA ILE A 189 11.54 11.08 4.10
C ILE A 189 11.32 12.58 3.93
N ASP A 190 11.34 13.05 2.69
CA ASP A 190 11.03 14.44 2.36
C ASP A 190 9.70 14.90 2.99
N GLU A 191 9.67 16.12 3.54
CA GLU A 191 8.52 16.61 4.32
C GLU A 191 7.23 16.65 3.49
N GLU A 192 7.30 17.08 2.23
CA GLU A 192 6.14 17.11 1.34
C GLU A 192 5.69 15.69 0.96
N ALA A 193 6.64 14.76 0.78
CA ALA A 193 6.31 13.36 0.57
C ALA A 193 5.65 12.74 1.81
N LEU A 194 6.17 13.00 3.01
CA LEU A 194 5.61 12.50 4.27
C LEU A 194 4.21 13.07 4.52
N LYS A 195 3.99 14.35 4.25
CA LYS A 195 2.67 14.99 4.35
C LYS A 195 1.64 14.31 3.45
N LYS A 196 2.02 13.94 2.22
CA LYS A 196 1.15 13.17 1.31
C LYS A 196 0.86 11.76 1.83
N LEU A 197 1.85 11.09 2.42
CA LEU A 197 1.67 9.77 3.03
C LEU A 197 0.71 9.80 4.23
N LEU A 198 0.73 10.86 5.04
CA LEU A 198 -0.04 11.00 6.28
C LEU A 198 -1.38 11.75 6.13
N ALA A 199 -1.67 12.27 4.94
CA ALA A 199 -2.95 12.90 4.61
C ALA A 199 -4.14 11.97 4.86
#